data_AF-A0A2K4L120-F1
#
_entry.id   AF-A0A2K4L120-F1
#
_cell.length_a   1.000
_cell.length_b   1.000
_cell.length_c   1.000
_cell.angle_alpha   90.00
_cell.angle_beta   90.00
_cell.angle_gamma   90.00
#
_symmetry.space_group_name_H-M   'P 1'
#
loop_
_entity.id
_entity.type
_entity.pdbx_description
1 polymer ?
#
loop_
_entity_poly.entity_id
_entity_poly.type
_entity_poly.pdbx_seq_one_letter_code
_entity_poly.pdbx_strand_id
1 'polypeptide(L)'
;MNVICQAARMMGSRKIVRKGTAKTSECTIFLWELDDGNSLELLRNEAPTATAHFVSVRERTERFNDLLQYYERHAKVFSPDRYLAA
;
A
#
# COMPACT_ATOMS: atom_id res chain seq x y z
N MET A 1 -1.31 -18.00 6.96
CA MET A 1 -0.73 -16.81 7.62
C MET A 1 -1.62 -15.62 7.28
N ASN A 2 -2.08 -14.83 8.26
CA ASN A 2 -2.90 -13.64 7.98
C ASN A 2 -1.97 -12.48 7.59
N VAL A 3 -2.13 -11.96 6.36
CA VAL A 3 -1.28 -10.89 5.79
C VAL A 3 -1.34 -9.60 6.62
N ILE A 4 -2.48 -9.28 7.23
CA ILE A 4 -2.59 -8.12 8.12
C ILE A 4 -1.76 -8.32 9.40
N CYS A 5 -1.75 -9.52 9.97
CA CYS A 5 -0.88 -9.82 11.11
C CYS A 5 0.60 -9.76 10.73
N GLN A 6 0.96 -10.17 9.51
CA GLN A 6 2.33 -10.03 9.00
C GLN A 6 2.70 -8.56 8.80
N ALA A 7 1.82 -7.74 8.23
CA ALA A 7 2.02 -6.30 8.09
C ALA A 7 2.21 -5.62 9.45
N ALA A 8 1.41 -5.99 10.47
CA ALA A 8 1.56 -5.47 11.83
C ALA A 8 2.92 -5.85 12.46
N ARG A 9 3.38 -7.09 12.25
CA ARG A 9 4.72 -7.54 12.70
C ARG A 9 5.84 -6.80 11.98
N MET A 10 5.69 -6.58 10.68
CA MET A 10 6.65 -5.81 9.89
C MET A 10 6.69 -4.39 10.43
N MET A 11 5.56 -3.68 10.51
CA MET A 11 5.48 -2.32 11.04
C MET A 11 6.15 -2.19 12.42
N GLY A 12 5.92 -3.14 13.34
CA GLY A 12 6.52 -3.10 14.67
C GLY A 12 6.05 -1.86 15.45
N SER A 13 7.00 -1.03 15.89
CA SER A 13 6.71 0.24 16.59
C SER A 13 6.54 1.46 15.66
N ARG A 14 6.75 1.28 14.36
CA ARG A 14 6.71 2.37 13.36
C ARG A 14 5.28 2.86 13.15
N LYS A 15 5.15 4.11 12.71
CA LYS A 15 3.84 4.75 12.52
C LYS A 15 3.57 5.02 11.05
N ILE A 16 2.34 4.78 10.62
CA ILE A 16 1.90 5.17 9.27
C ILE A 16 1.74 6.69 9.24
N VAL A 17 2.53 7.37 8.41
CA VAL A 17 2.51 8.82 8.25
C VAL A 17 1.71 9.26 7.02
N ARG A 18 1.71 8.46 5.94
CA ARG A 18 0.95 8.73 4.72
C ARG A 18 0.33 7.46 4.17
N LYS A 19 -0.81 7.60 3.50
CA LYS A 19 -1.56 6.48 2.92
C LYS A 19 -1.87 6.71 1.46
N GLY A 20 -1.81 5.63 0.70
CA GLY A 20 -2.14 5.61 -0.71
C GLY A 20 -2.79 4.28 -1.08
N THR A 21 -3.52 4.31 -2.18
CA THR A 21 -4.11 3.13 -2.79
C THR A 21 -3.93 3.19 -4.29
N ALA A 22 -3.58 2.06 -4.91
CA ALA A 22 -3.62 1.88 -6.36
C ALA A 22 -4.62 0.76 -6.67
N LYS A 23 -5.65 1.07 -7.46
CA LYS A 23 -6.74 0.13 -7.77
C LYS A 23 -6.75 -0.26 -9.24
N THR A 24 -6.81 -1.57 -9.48
CA THR A 24 -7.10 -2.18 -10.79
C THR A 24 -8.50 -2.79 -10.77
N SER A 25 -8.90 -3.46 -11.86
CA SER A 25 -10.14 -4.24 -11.91
C SER A 25 -10.13 -5.49 -11.02
N GLU A 26 -8.94 -6.00 -10.68
CA GLU A 26 -8.78 -7.30 -10.01
C GLU A 26 -8.23 -7.16 -8.58
N CYS A 27 -7.53 -6.06 -8.28
CA CYS A 27 -6.87 -5.88 -7.00
C CYS A 27 -6.80 -4.42 -6.55
N THR A 28 -6.65 -4.27 -5.24
CA THR A 28 -6.27 -3.01 -4.60
C THR A 28 -4.92 -3.19 -3.93
N ILE A 29 -4.00 -2.29 -4.23
CA ILE A 29 -2.70 -2.18 -3.58
C ILE A 29 -2.80 -1.04 -2.58
N PHE A 30 -2.51 -1.31 -1.32
CA PHE A 30 -2.40 -0.31 -0.27
C PHE A 30 -0.93 0.02 -0.07
N LEU A 31 -0.63 1.31 0.00
CA LEU A 31 0.70 1.84 0.29
C LEU A 31 0.62 2.62 1.60
N TRP A 32 1.42 2.23 2.58
CA TRP A 32 1.52 2.90 3.87
C TRP A 32 2.96 3.36 4.07
N GLU A 33 3.21 4.66 3.94
CA GLU A 33 4.50 5.24 4.30
C GLU A 33 4.65 5.23 5.82
N LEU A 34 5.80 4.77 6.29
CA LEU A 34 6.18 4.72 7.70
C LEU A 34 7.03 5.95 8.07
N ASP A 35 7.16 6.21 9.36
CA ASP A 35 7.93 7.33 9.92
C ASP A 35 9.45 7.24 9.70
N ASP A 36 9.96 6.07 9.31
CA ASP A 36 11.34 5.86 8.87
C ASP A 36 11.57 6.11 7.36
N GLY A 37 10.51 6.46 6.62
CA GLY A 37 10.53 6.71 5.18
C GLY A 37 10.35 5.47 4.30
N ASN A 38 10.34 4.26 4.87
CA ASN A 38 9.99 3.06 4.12
C ASN A 38 8.47 2.99 3.91
N SER A 39 8.02 2.15 2.98
CA SER A 39 6.61 1.90 2.75
C SER A 39 6.25 0.43 2.88
N LEU A 40 5.12 0.12 3.52
CA LEU A 40 4.49 -1.19 3.41
C LEU A 40 3.53 -1.18 2.22
N GLU A 41 3.70 -2.18 1.36
CA GLU A 41 2.79 -2.45 0.27
C GLU A 41 2.00 -3.71 0.57
N LEU A 42 0.67 -3.60 0.55
CA LEU A 42 -0.25 -4.71 0.77
C LEU A 42 -1.12 -4.92 -0.46
N LEU A 43 -1.16 -6.14 -0.98
CA LEU A 43 -2.03 -6.51 -2.09
C LEU A 43 -3.30 -7.17 -1.55
N ARG A 44 -4.45 -6.66 -1.97
CA ARG A 44 -5.77 -7.24 -1.73
C ARG A 44 -6.41 -7.62 -3.05
N ASN A 45 -6.77 -8.88 -3.19
CA ASN A 45 -7.55 -9.33 -4.35
C ASN A 45 -9.01 -8.90 -4.16
N GLU A 46 -9.60 -8.36 -5.22
CA GLU A 46 -10.98 -7.85 -5.29
C GLU A 46 -11.79 -8.64 -6.35
N ALA A 47 -11.40 -9.89 -6.64
CA ALA A 47 -11.99 -10.68 -7.70
C ALA A 47 -13.53 -10.74 -7.57
N PRO A 48 -14.30 -10.52 -8.66
CA PRO A 48 -15.76 -10.32 -8.60
C PRO A 48 -16.55 -11.47 -7.95
N THR A 49 -15.99 -12.68 -8.01
CA THR A 49 -16.64 -13.92 -7.57
C THR A 49 -16.09 -14.47 -6.26
N ALA A 50 -15.12 -13.79 -5.63
CA ALA A 50 -14.47 -14.26 -4.41
C ALA A 50 -14.52 -13.21 -3.30
N THR A 51 -14.49 -13.67 -2.06
CA THR A 51 -14.37 -12.79 -0.89
C THR A 51 -13.02 -12.06 -0.96
N ALA A 52 -13.07 -10.73 -0.93
CA ALA A 52 -11.87 -9.91 -0.99
C ALA A 52 -10.96 -10.18 0.22
N HIS A 53 -9.69 -10.49 -0.04
CA HIS A 53 -8.72 -10.85 0.99
C HIS A 53 -7.32 -10.37 0.63
N PHE A 54 -6.52 -10.11 1.66
CA PHE A 54 -5.12 -9.74 1.50
C PHE A 54 -4.29 -10.98 1.14
N VAL A 55 -3.48 -10.86 0.08
CA VAL A 55 -2.71 -11.96 -0.48
C VAL A 55 -1.21 -11.80 -0.27
N SER A 56 -0.70 -10.57 -0.15
CA SER A 56 0.71 -10.34 0.13
C SER A 56 0.96 -9.02 0.86
N VAL A 57 2.09 -8.96 1.55
CA VAL A 57 2.68 -7.75 2.12
C VAL A 57 4.18 -7.74 1.82
N ARG A 58 4.72 -6.58 1.45
CA ARG A 58 6.16 -6.37 1.27
C ARG A 58 6.57 -4.99 1.77
N GLU A 59 7.79 -4.88 2.27
CA GLU A 59 8.42 -3.59 2.57
C GLU A 59 9.10 -3.06 1.30
N ARG A 60 8.98 -1.76 1.09
CA ARG A 60 9.51 -1.00 -0.04
C ARG A 60 10.42 0.08 0.52
N THR A 61 11.60 0.20 -0.07
CA THR A 61 12.59 1.21 0.28
C THR A 61 12.56 2.41 -0.68
N GLU A 62 11.77 2.32 -1.75
CA GLU A 62 11.52 3.46 -2.63
C GLU A 62 10.67 4.52 -1.92
N ARG A 63 10.87 5.78 -2.30
CA ARG A 63 10.09 6.90 -1.75
C ARG A 63 8.62 6.71 -2.09
N PHE A 64 7.75 7.09 -1.16
CA PHE A 64 6.31 6.90 -1.32
C PHE A 64 5.73 7.54 -2.60
N ASN A 65 6.20 8.74 -2.97
CA ASN A 65 5.76 9.41 -4.20
C ASN A 65 6.20 8.66 -5.47
N ASP A 66 7.37 8.01 -5.46
CA ASP A 66 7.86 7.22 -6.59
C ASP A 66 6.99 5.97 -6.77
N LEU A 67 6.56 5.34 -5.66
CA LEU A 67 5.61 4.22 -5.70
C LEU A 67 4.24 4.67 -6.25
N LEU A 68 3.71 5.81 -5.81
CA LEU A 68 2.47 6.35 -6.37
C LEU A 68 2.59 6.54 -7.89
N GLN A 69 3.66 7.20 -8.36
CA GLN A 69 3.89 7.45 -9.77
C GLN A 69 4.10 6.15 -10.57
N TYR A 70 4.77 5.16 -9.99
CA TYR A 70 4.91 3.84 -10.60
C TYR A 70 3.55 3.20 -10.86
N TYR A 71 2.66 3.19 -9.87
CA TYR A 71 1.35 2.56 -10.00
C TYR A 71 0.39 3.32 -10.91
N GLU A 72 0.50 4.64 -11.02
CA GLU A 72 -0.34 5.43 -11.93
C GLU A 72 -0.26 5.00 -13.39
N ARG A 73 0.84 4.37 -13.79
CA ARG A 73 1.02 3.85 -15.14
C ARG A 73 0.01 2.74 -15.48
N HIS A 74 -0.52 2.05 -14.48
CA HIS A 74 -1.33 0.84 -14.66
C HIS A 74 -2.56 0.72 -13.75
N ALA A 75 -2.75 1.64 -12.80
CA ALA A 75 -3.83 1.61 -11.82
C ALA A 75 -4.35 3.02 -11.50
N LYS A 76 -5.61 3.09 -11.04
CA LYS A 76 -6.16 4.34 -10.50
C LYS A 76 -5.60 4.58 -9.11
N VAL A 77 -4.76 5.60 -8.97
CA VAL A 77 -4.10 5.94 -7.70
C VAL A 77 -4.87 7.02 -6.95
N PHE A 78 -4.97 6.86 -5.63
CA PHE A 78 -5.50 7.84 -4.71
C PHE A 78 -4.59 7.92 -3.48
N SER A 79 -4.27 9.14 -3.04
CA SER A 79 -3.61 9.40 -1.76
C SER A 79 -4.11 10.76 -1.25
N PRO A 80 -4.65 10.86 -0.02
CA PRO A 80 -5.12 12.13 0.54
C PRO A 80 -3.98 13.15 0.67
N ASP A 81 -2.80 12.66 1.04
CA ASP A 81 -1.61 13.47 1.35
C ASP A 81 -0.68 13.61 0.15
N ARG A 82 -1.24 13.48 -1.06
CA ARG A 82 -0.46 13.50 -2.30
C ARG A 82 0.15 14.86 -2.61
N TYR A 83 -0.57 15.93 -2.25
CA TYR A 83 -0.19 17.31 -2.48
C TYR A 83 0.17 18.07 -1.20
N LEU A 84 0.17 17.39 -0.05
CA LEU A 84 0.80 17.91 1.14
C LEU A 84 2.30 17.81 0.93
N ALA A 85 2.84 18.81 0.23
CA ALA A 85 4.27 19.04 0.12
C ALA A 85 4.85 19.19 1.53
N ALA A 86 6.04 18.61 1.70
CA ALA A 86 6.87 18.75 2.89
C ALA A 86 7.20 20.20 3.22
#